data_AF-I0I3B0-F1
#
_entry.id   AF-I0I3B0-F1
#
_cell.length_a   1.000
_cell.length_b   1.000
_cell.length_c   1.000
_cell.angle_alpha   90.00
_cell.angle_beta   90.00
_cell.angle_gamma   90.00
#
_symmetry.space_group_name_H-M   'P 1'
#
loop_
_entity.id
_entity.type
_entity.pdbx_description
1 polymer ?
#
loop_
_entity_poly.entity_id
_entity_poly.type
_entity_poly.pdbx_seq_one_letter_code
_entity_poly.pdbx_strand_id
1 'polypeptide(L)'
;MTQRTAPGRSFRRRLQVSWRIEGLPAAQVMTSGLVNAQFWSENSFWRPAAFWAGVAGVLSAGVTQNALDWRMLALALLLVDVLWGSVWRLAGGRRQLLPLNSSILPRAQIWLPYLQPGSPAARIFSGDHGDVWALAFHVGLPTLLLAALAAAALGVEALLLTIAVAFLAIFGWIARHTLQGIPIFLAALVTIGLPWLLLMRQMRPDGAGEWPALSLAACWVLHYWGETRMLAAPRDTVAMALLAIAEIGVCALLIFVQAPLWLAIIILLFLPTWLMVAQGASVGRRMQPFWLLALLLSALALGQTI
;
A
#
# COMPACT_ATOMS: atom_id res chain seq x y z
N MET A 1 64.30 28.15 -3.80
CA MET A 1 63.72 28.68 -2.55
C MET A 1 62.61 29.65 -2.96
N THR A 2 61.34 29.50 -2.63
CA THR A 2 60.66 28.69 -1.61
C THR A 2 59.20 28.48 -2.07
N GLN A 3 58.79 27.22 -2.16
CA GLN A 3 57.39 26.81 -2.23
C GLN A 3 56.64 27.35 -1.01
N ARG A 4 55.46 27.96 -1.20
CA ARG A 4 54.48 28.13 -0.12
C ARG A 4 53.37 27.11 -0.31
N THR A 5 53.41 26.12 0.57
CA THR A 5 52.38 25.12 0.84
C THR A 5 51.13 25.77 1.42
N ALA A 6 49.98 25.22 1.06
CA ALA A 6 48.66 25.60 1.58
C ALA A 6 48.46 25.16 3.05
N PRO A 7 47.47 25.75 3.74
CA PRO A 7 46.66 24.94 4.65
C PRO A 7 45.15 25.11 4.44
N GLY A 8 44.43 24.00 4.61
CA GLY A 8 43.07 24.06 5.16
C GLY A 8 41.88 24.08 4.20
N ARG A 9 41.88 23.30 3.11
CA ARG A 9 40.61 22.94 2.45
C ARG A 9 39.99 21.74 3.16
N SER A 10 38.92 22.05 3.88
CA SER A 10 38.12 21.19 4.75
C SER A 10 37.80 19.81 4.17
N PHE A 11 38.08 18.79 4.99
CA PHE A 11 37.70 17.39 4.80
C PHE A 11 36.20 17.20 4.45
N ARG A 12 35.34 18.14 4.88
CA ARG A 12 33.90 18.16 4.58
C ARG A 12 33.55 18.34 3.09
N ARG A 13 34.42 18.90 2.25
CA ARG A 13 34.16 19.02 0.80
C ARG A 13 34.50 17.76 0.00
N ARG A 14 35.23 16.81 0.58
CA ARG A 14 35.56 15.51 -0.05
C ARG A 14 34.49 14.44 0.12
N LEU A 15 33.51 14.66 1.00
CA LEU A 15 32.32 13.81 1.15
C LEU A 15 31.12 14.29 0.32
N GLN A 16 31.27 15.40 -0.40
CA GLN A 16 30.36 15.83 -1.47
C GLN A 16 30.92 15.45 -2.85
N VAL A 17 31.59 14.28 -2.94
CA VAL A 17 31.62 13.55 -4.21
C VAL A 17 30.20 13.06 -4.43
N SER A 18 29.43 13.99 -4.98
CA SER A 18 28.15 13.77 -5.61
C SER A 18 28.24 12.47 -6.38
N TRP A 19 27.28 11.60 -6.11
CA TRP A 19 26.81 10.56 -7.00
C TRP A 19 26.40 11.20 -8.35
N ARG A 20 27.37 11.67 -9.13
CA ARG A 20 27.25 11.72 -10.58
C ARG A 20 27.31 10.27 -10.97
N ILE A 21 26.14 9.67 -11.12
CA ILE A 21 25.96 8.60 -12.07
C ILE A 21 26.35 9.24 -13.40
N GLU A 22 27.63 9.13 -13.76
CA GLU A 22 28.08 9.28 -15.13
C GLU A 22 27.08 8.48 -15.96
N GLY A 23 26.52 9.16 -16.97
CA GLY A 23 25.46 8.62 -17.80
C GLY A 23 25.81 7.21 -18.20
N LEU A 24 25.16 6.26 -17.53
CA LEU A 24 25.08 4.91 -18.06
C LEU A 24 24.58 5.12 -19.48
N PRO A 25 25.25 4.54 -20.50
CA PRO A 25 24.66 4.53 -21.83
C PRO A 25 23.22 4.11 -21.66
N ALA A 26 22.31 4.72 -22.41
CA ALA A 26 20.95 4.24 -22.55
C ALA A 26 21.04 2.82 -23.14
N ALA A 27 21.48 1.87 -22.32
CA ALA A 27 21.26 0.47 -22.48
C ALA A 27 19.78 0.43 -22.75
N GLN A 28 19.47 -0.08 -23.94
CA GLN A 28 18.15 -0.58 -24.27
C GLN A 28 17.72 -1.41 -23.07
N VAL A 29 17.03 -0.78 -22.11
CA VAL A 29 16.29 -1.48 -21.10
C VAL A 29 15.11 -1.98 -21.90
N MET A 30 15.31 -3.12 -22.57
CA MET A 30 14.24 -3.96 -23.03
C MET A 30 13.47 -4.35 -21.78
N THR A 31 12.55 -3.50 -21.35
CA THR A 31 11.58 -3.81 -20.30
C THR A 31 10.51 -4.70 -20.91
N SER A 32 10.88 -5.93 -21.32
CA SER A 32 9.93 -6.99 -21.61
C SER A 32 9.64 -7.76 -20.32
N GLY A 33 9.18 -7.05 -19.29
CA GLY A 33 8.69 -7.70 -18.08
C GLY A 33 7.27 -8.18 -18.32
N LEU A 34 7.08 -9.51 -18.44
CA LEU A 34 5.74 -10.12 -18.57
C LEU A 34 4.94 -10.05 -17.25
N VAL A 35 5.63 -9.95 -16.12
CA VAL A 35 5.03 -9.88 -14.78
C VAL A 35 5.57 -8.65 -14.08
N ASN A 36 4.67 -7.78 -13.61
CA ASN A 36 5.04 -6.67 -12.73
C ASN A 36 4.97 -7.20 -11.30
N ALA A 37 6.10 -7.53 -10.68
CA ALA A 37 6.17 -7.92 -9.28
C ALA A 37 6.75 -6.76 -8.48
N GLN A 38 5.89 -5.97 -7.84
CA GLN A 38 6.31 -4.86 -6.98
C GLN A 38 5.65 -4.97 -5.61
N PHE A 39 6.42 -4.76 -4.55
CA PHE A 39 5.90 -4.66 -3.20
C PHE A 39 5.10 -3.36 -3.06
N TRP A 40 3.94 -3.43 -2.39
CA TRP A 40 3.05 -2.28 -2.21
C TRP A 40 3.62 -1.19 -1.28
N SER A 41 4.76 -1.46 -0.65
CA SER A 41 5.47 -0.54 0.26
C SER A 41 6.19 0.62 -0.45
N GLU A 42 5.76 1.04 -1.63
CA GLU A 42 6.45 1.94 -2.59
C GLU A 42 7.01 3.25 -2.01
N ASN A 43 6.58 3.67 -0.83
CA ASN A 43 7.02 4.93 -0.20
C ASN A 43 7.46 4.82 1.27
N SER A 44 7.15 3.72 1.96
CA SER A 44 7.49 3.50 3.37
C SER A 44 7.12 2.07 3.78
N PHE A 45 8.10 1.31 4.28
CA PHE A 45 7.87 -0.03 4.84
C PHE A 45 6.96 0.00 6.09
N TRP A 46 6.95 1.13 6.80
CA TRP A 46 6.19 1.35 8.03
C TRP A 46 4.72 1.67 7.82
N ARG A 47 4.24 1.71 6.58
CA ARG A 47 2.84 2.02 6.27
C ARG A 47 1.99 0.76 6.44
N PRO A 48 0.80 0.84 7.06
CA PRO A 48 -0.20 -0.23 6.99
C PRO A 48 -0.53 -0.55 5.52
N ALA A 49 -0.01 -1.66 5.01
CA ALA A 49 -0.15 -2.09 3.61
C ALA A 49 -0.67 -3.53 3.58
N ALA A 50 -0.92 -4.07 2.38
CA ALA A 50 -1.52 -5.39 2.22
C ALA A 50 -0.77 -6.51 2.92
N PHE A 51 0.58 -6.49 2.87
CA PHE A 51 1.39 -7.41 3.68
C PHE A 51 1.02 -7.36 5.17
N TRP A 52 1.05 -6.17 5.77
CA TRP A 52 0.80 -5.98 7.20
C TRP A 52 -0.65 -6.25 7.59
N ALA A 53 -1.60 -5.92 6.72
CA ALA A 53 -3.01 -6.26 6.91
C ALA A 53 -3.23 -7.78 6.85
N GLY A 54 -2.51 -8.48 5.97
CA GLY A 54 -2.48 -9.93 5.96
C GLY A 54 -1.93 -10.50 7.27
N VAL A 55 -0.78 -9.99 7.75
CA VAL A 55 -0.21 -10.39 9.05
C VAL A 55 -1.20 -10.12 10.19
N ALA A 56 -1.86 -8.97 10.20
CA ALA A 56 -2.90 -8.67 11.18
C ALA A 56 -4.10 -9.62 11.07
N GLY A 57 -4.47 -10.05 9.86
CA GLY A 57 -5.44 -11.12 9.63
C GLY A 57 -5.08 -12.41 10.37
N VAL A 58 -3.83 -12.87 10.22
CA VAL A 58 -3.32 -14.06 10.92
C VAL A 58 -3.31 -13.86 12.43
N LEU A 59 -2.83 -12.71 12.91
CA LEU A 59 -2.78 -12.41 14.35
C LEU A 59 -4.19 -12.40 14.96
N SER A 60 -5.17 -11.81 14.26
CA SER A 60 -6.56 -11.77 14.70
C SER A 60 -7.27 -13.12 14.67
N ALA A 61 -6.73 -14.09 13.94
CA ALA A 61 -7.28 -15.44 13.86
C ALA A 61 -6.90 -16.32 15.07
N GLY A 62 -5.99 -15.86 15.95
CA GLY A 62 -5.63 -16.58 17.18
C GLY A 62 -4.77 -17.82 16.97
N VAL A 63 -4.07 -17.93 15.83
CA VAL A 63 -3.29 -19.14 15.50
C VAL A 63 -2.06 -19.29 16.40
N THR A 64 -1.91 -20.50 16.96
CA THR A 64 -0.70 -20.86 17.71
C THR A 64 0.43 -21.27 16.77
N GLN A 65 1.69 -21.01 17.16
CA GLN A 65 2.87 -21.25 16.31
C GLN A 65 2.97 -22.68 15.75
N ASN A 66 2.46 -23.67 16.49
CA ASN A 66 2.53 -25.08 16.12
C ASN A 66 1.49 -25.48 15.06
N ALA A 67 0.41 -24.71 14.91
CA ALA A 67 -0.65 -24.96 13.92
C ALA A 67 -0.43 -24.20 12.60
N LEU A 68 0.63 -23.39 12.52
CA LEU A 68 0.84 -22.49 11.39
C LEU A 68 1.58 -23.20 10.24
N ASP A 69 0.89 -23.43 9.12
CA ASP A 69 1.53 -23.84 7.88
C ASP A 69 2.24 -22.65 7.22
N TRP A 70 3.56 -22.61 7.37
CA TRP A 70 4.39 -21.53 6.84
C TRP A 70 4.33 -21.42 5.31
N ARG A 71 4.07 -22.52 4.59
CA ARG A 71 4.00 -22.53 3.12
C ARG A 71 2.74 -21.82 2.65
N MET A 72 1.61 -22.16 3.26
CA MET A 72 0.34 -21.48 3.00
C MET A 72 0.42 -20.01 3.38
N LEU A 73 1.03 -19.69 4.53
CA LEU A 73 1.22 -18.30 4.95
C LEU A 73 2.06 -17.50 3.94
N ALA A 74 3.21 -18.05 3.53
CA ALA A 74 4.09 -17.38 2.58
C ALA A 74 3.41 -17.17 1.22
N LEU A 75 2.66 -18.17 0.73
CA LEU A 75 1.92 -18.06 -0.52
C LEU A 75 0.77 -17.05 -0.41
N ALA A 76 0.05 -17.02 0.72
CA ALA A 76 -1.02 -16.07 0.96
C ALA A 76 -0.50 -14.62 1.04
N LEU A 77 0.62 -14.39 1.73
CA LEU A 77 1.26 -13.07 1.80
C LEU A 77 1.81 -12.63 0.42
N LEU A 78 2.39 -13.56 -0.35
CA LEU A 78 2.82 -13.30 -1.73
C LEU A 78 1.63 -12.89 -2.62
N LEU A 79 0.52 -13.64 -2.53
CA LEU A 79 -0.69 -13.37 -3.28
C LEU A 79 -1.23 -11.96 -2.95
N VAL A 80 -1.31 -11.63 -1.66
CA VAL A 80 -1.97 -10.44 -1.17
C VAL A 80 -1.14 -9.17 -1.36
N ASP A 81 0.18 -9.22 -1.15
CA ASP A 81 1.01 -8.02 -1.26
C ASP A 81 1.52 -7.81 -2.69
N VAL A 82 2.09 -8.86 -3.31
CA VAL A 82 2.73 -8.74 -4.62
C VAL A 82 1.71 -8.89 -5.73
N LEU A 83 0.93 -9.98 -5.76
CA LEU A 83 0.07 -10.28 -6.90
C LEU A 83 -1.18 -9.39 -6.93
N TRP A 84 -1.91 -9.27 -5.82
CA TRP A 84 -3.09 -8.40 -5.73
C TRP A 84 -2.72 -6.93 -5.86
N GLY A 85 -1.60 -6.48 -5.28
CA GLY A 85 -1.08 -5.13 -5.49
C GLY A 85 -0.80 -4.84 -6.97
N SER A 86 -0.25 -5.81 -7.69
CA SER A 86 0.04 -5.69 -9.13
C SER A 86 -1.23 -5.70 -9.99
N VAL A 87 -2.23 -6.51 -9.61
CA VAL A 87 -3.57 -6.47 -10.23
C VAL A 87 -4.23 -5.12 -9.98
N TRP A 88 -4.18 -4.59 -8.74
CA TRP A 88 -4.76 -3.30 -8.39
C TRP A 88 -4.13 -2.14 -9.16
N ARG A 89 -2.82 -2.17 -9.41
CA ARG A 89 -2.11 -1.14 -10.18
C ARG A 89 -2.58 -1.01 -11.63
N LEU A 90 -3.27 -2.02 -12.18
CA LEU A 90 -3.97 -1.90 -13.46
C LEU A 90 -5.03 -0.80 -13.43
N ALA A 91 -5.65 -0.55 -12.27
CA ALA A 91 -6.59 0.56 -12.06
C ALA A 91 -5.94 1.94 -12.24
N GLY A 92 -4.64 2.04 -11.98
CA GLY A 92 -3.87 3.29 -12.03
C GLY A 92 -3.31 3.68 -13.39
N GLY A 93 -3.50 2.85 -14.42
CA GLY A 93 -3.07 3.10 -15.80
C GLY A 93 -1.56 3.02 -16.04
N ARG A 94 -1.11 3.50 -17.21
CA ARG A 94 0.24 3.26 -17.73
C ARG A 94 1.36 3.66 -16.77
N ARG A 95 1.21 4.79 -16.07
CA ARG A 95 2.24 5.30 -15.14
C ARG A 95 2.47 4.41 -13.92
N GLN A 96 1.45 3.66 -13.49
CA GLN A 96 1.58 2.71 -12.38
C GLN A 96 2.02 1.31 -12.85
N LEU A 97 1.89 1.02 -14.15
CA LEU A 97 2.31 -0.25 -14.74
C LEU A 97 3.77 -0.25 -15.19
N LEU A 98 4.34 0.93 -15.45
CA LEU A 98 5.75 1.04 -15.81
C LEU A 98 6.65 0.85 -14.57
N PRO A 99 7.69 0.00 -14.66
CA PRO A 99 8.62 -0.24 -13.55
C PRO A 99 9.46 0.99 -13.19
N LEU A 100 9.63 1.92 -14.14
CA LEU A 100 10.30 3.20 -13.91
C LEU A 100 9.27 4.32 -13.98
N ASN A 101 9.12 5.05 -12.88
CA ASN A 101 8.31 6.26 -12.85
C ASN A 101 8.92 7.24 -13.87
N SER A 102 8.16 7.59 -14.92
CA SER A 102 8.63 8.48 -16.00
C SER A 102 9.01 9.89 -15.51
N SER A 103 8.77 10.20 -14.24
CA SER A 103 9.20 11.41 -13.54
C SER A 103 10.65 11.39 -13.05
N ILE A 104 11.28 10.20 -12.95
CA ILE A 104 12.65 10.01 -12.45
C ILE A 104 13.67 10.03 -13.60
N LEU A 105 13.25 9.67 -14.81
CA LEU A 105 14.04 9.96 -15.99
C LEU A 105 14.11 11.48 -16.15
N PRO A 106 15.30 12.09 -16.28
CA PRO A 106 15.40 13.52 -16.54
C PRO A 106 14.52 13.80 -17.75
N ARG A 107 13.48 14.64 -17.59
CA ARG A 107 12.62 15.09 -18.68
C ARG A 107 13.55 15.52 -19.80
N ALA A 108 13.72 14.68 -20.82
CA ALA A 108 14.43 15.08 -22.01
C ALA A 108 13.75 16.38 -22.43
N GLN A 109 14.51 17.48 -22.51
CA GLN A 109 13.94 18.76 -22.90
C GLN A 109 13.33 18.56 -24.27
N ILE A 110 12.01 18.43 -24.32
CA ILE A 110 11.28 18.20 -25.56
C ILE A 110 11.40 19.50 -26.34
N TRP A 111 12.32 19.50 -27.31
CA TRP A 111 12.74 20.69 -28.05
C TRP A 111 11.62 21.26 -28.93
N LEU A 112 10.61 20.43 -29.24
CA LEU A 112 9.45 20.78 -30.04
C LEU A 112 8.37 21.43 -29.16
N PRO A 113 8.06 22.73 -29.36
CA PRO A 113 7.11 23.48 -28.51
C PRO A 113 5.71 22.85 -28.45
N TYR A 114 5.27 22.22 -29.54
CA TYR A 114 3.97 21.56 -29.64
C TYR A 114 3.94 20.15 -29.02
N LEU A 115 5.06 19.64 -28.51
CA LEU A 115 5.12 18.42 -27.71
C LEU A 115 5.38 18.72 -26.23
N GLN A 116 5.40 20.01 -25.83
CA GLN A 116 5.52 20.38 -24.43
C GLN A 116 4.27 19.96 -23.62
N PRO A 117 4.44 19.60 -22.33
CA PRO A 117 3.31 19.27 -21.45
C PRO A 117 2.28 20.40 -21.42
N GLY A 118 1.03 20.10 -21.81
CA GLY A 118 -0.07 21.07 -21.88
C GLY A 118 -0.45 21.51 -23.30
N SER A 119 0.37 21.22 -24.31
CA SER A 119 0.02 21.49 -25.72
C SER A 119 -1.05 20.51 -26.24
N PRO A 120 -1.88 20.91 -27.23
CA PRO A 120 -2.89 20.04 -27.83
C PRO A 120 -2.31 18.75 -28.41
N ALA A 121 -1.17 18.84 -29.12
CA ALA A 121 -0.52 17.67 -29.69
C ALA A 121 0.13 16.80 -28.61
N ALA A 122 0.70 17.36 -27.53
CA ALA A 122 1.08 16.55 -26.39
C ALA A 122 -0.11 15.81 -25.77
N ARG A 123 -1.31 16.39 -25.69
CA ARG A 123 -2.49 15.64 -25.18
C ARG A 123 -2.87 14.45 -26.06
N ILE A 124 -2.70 14.58 -27.37
CA ILE A 124 -2.98 13.52 -28.35
C ILE A 124 -1.90 12.42 -28.29
N PHE A 125 -0.62 12.79 -28.23
CA PHE A 125 0.51 11.84 -28.29
C PHE A 125 0.99 11.34 -26.92
N SER A 126 0.80 12.09 -25.84
CA SER A 126 1.10 11.67 -24.46
C SER A 126 -0.10 11.12 -23.70
N GLY A 127 -1.26 11.09 -24.37
CA GLY A 127 -2.50 10.61 -23.80
C GLY A 127 -2.34 9.17 -23.30
N ASP A 128 -2.69 8.95 -22.04
CA ASP A 128 -2.83 7.66 -21.35
C ASP A 128 -3.87 6.73 -22.04
N HIS A 129 -4.22 6.96 -23.31
CA HIS A 129 -5.36 6.37 -24.03
C HIS A 129 -4.92 5.36 -25.11
N GLY A 130 -3.70 5.44 -25.65
CA GLY A 130 -3.28 4.60 -26.79
C GLY A 130 -2.80 3.19 -26.43
N ASP A 131 -2.10 3.02 -25.30
CA ASP A 131 -1.36 1.80 -24.98
C ASP A 131 -1.89 1.01 -23.76
N VAL A 132 -2.98 1.45 -23.13
CA VAL A 132 -3.48 0.81 -21.89
C VAL A 132 -3.95 -0.62 -22.17
N TRP A 133 -4.60 -0.85 -23.32
CA TRP A 133 -5.03 -2.19 -23.71
C TRP A 133 -3.84 -3.11 -24.00
N ALA A 134 -2.83 -2.62 -24.72
CA ALA A 134 -1.60 -3.40 -24.96
C ALA A 134 -0.92 -3.79 -23.64
N LEU A 135 -0.79 -2.85 -22.70
CA LEU A 135 -0.23 -3.12 -21.37
C LEU A 135 -1.12 -4.01 -20.50
N ALA A 136 -2.44 -3.85 -20.57
CA ALA A 136 -3.39 -4.70 -19.86
C ALA A 136 -3.30 -6.16 -20.32
N PHE A 137 -3.15 -6.40 -21.63
CA PHE A 137 -3.00 -7.77 -22.15
C PHE A 137 -1.58 -8.34 -21.99
N HIS A 138 -0.54 -7.53 -22.10
CA HIS A 138 0.86 -8.02 -22.01
C HIS A 138 1.36 -8.20 -20.58
N VAL A 139 0.85 -7.41 -19.64
CA VAL A 139 1.31 -7.40 -18.23
C VAL A 139 0.18 -7.74 -17.29
N GLY A 140 -1.00 -7.14 -17.50
CA GLY A 140 -2.15 -7.34 -16.61
C GLY A 140 -2.70 -8.76 -16.64
N LEU A 141 -2.95 -9.32 -17.83
CA LEU A 141 -3.52 -10.66 -17.97
C LEU A 141 -2.58 -11.75 -17.41
N PRO A 142 -1.27 -11.79 -17.72
CA PRO A 142 -0.36 -12.75 -17.09
C PRO A 142 -0.31 -12.62 -15.57
N THR A 143 -0.34 -11.39 -15.04
CA THR A 143 -0.34 -11.14 -13.59
C THR A 143 -1.63 -11.65 -12.94
N LEU A 144 -2.78 -11.42 -13.58
CA LEU A 144 -4.07 -11.92 -13.10
C LEU A 144 -4.13 -13.46 -13.14
N LEU A 145 -3.62 -14.08 -14.20
CA LEU A 145 -3.53 -15.54 -14.30
C LEU A 145 -2.63 -16.12 -13.21
N LEU A 146 -1.47 -15.50 -12.96
CA LEU A 146 -0.57 -15.92 -11.88
C LEU A 146 -1.24 -15.76 -10.50
N ALA A 147 -1.96 -14.66 -10.28
CA ALA A 147 -2.76 -14.46 -9.06
C ALA A 147 -3.83 -15.54 -8.90
N ALA A 148 -4.55 -15.87 -9.97
CA ALA A 148 -5.57 -16.92 -9.96
C ALA A 148 -4.97 -18.32 -9.70
N LEU A 149 -3.79 -18.62 -10.24
CA LEU A 149 -3.08 -19.88 -9.97
C LEU A 149 -2.63 -19.99 -8.52
N ALA A 150 -2.02 -18.93 -7.98
CA ALA A 150 -1.62 -18.89 -6.57
C ALA A 150 -2.85 -18.99 -5.64
N ALA A 151 -3.95 -18.32 -6.00
CA ALA A 151 -5.20 -18.41 -5.27
C ALA A 151 -5.83 -19.81 -5.35
N ALA A 152 -5.84 -20.45 -6.52
CA ALA A 152 -6.35 -21.80 -6.68
C ALA A 152 -5.57 -22.81 -5.83
N ALA A 153 -4.25 -22.63 -5.68
CA ALA A 153 -3.43 -23.43 -4.78
C ALA A 153 -3.76 -23.23 -3.28
N LEU A 154 -4.32 -22.08 -2.91
CA LEU A 154 -4.81 -21.78 -1.55
C LEU A 154 -6.28 -22.20 -1.34
N GLY A 155 -7.02 -22.53 -2.40
CA GLY A 155 -8.41 -23.00 -2.34
C GLY A 155 -9.46 -22.01 -2.86
N VAL A 156 -10.73 -22.43 -2.78
CA VAL A 156 -11.86 -21.73 -3.42
C VAL A 156 -12.08 -20.33 -2.85
N GLU A 157 -11.98 -20.15 -1.54
CA GLU A 157 -12.13 -18.83 -0.89
C GLU A 157 -11.10 -17.82 -1.43
N ALA A 158 -9.83 -18.22 -1.56
CA ALA A 158 -8.78 -17.37 -2.10
C ALA A 158 -9.05 -16.99 -3.56
N LEU A 159 -9.58 -17.92 -4.35
CA LEU A 159 -9.96 -17.67 -5.73
C LEU A 159 -11.10 -16.64 -5.83
N LEU A 160 -12.14 -16.78 -5.00
CA LEU A 160 -13.26 -15.83 -4.94
C LEU A 160 -12.79 -14.42 -4.54
N LEU A 161 -11.92 -14.30 -3.54
CA LEU A 161 -11.36 -13.01 -3.13
C LEU A 161 -10.45 -12.42 -4.21
N THR A 162 -9.69 -13.25 -4.94
CA THR A 162 -8.87 -12.79 -6.07
C THR A 162 -9.73 -12.28 -7.22
N ILE A 163 -10.86 -12.95 -7.51
CA ILE A 163 -11.86 -12.46 -8.46
C ILE A 163 -12.44 -11.12 -7.99
N ALA A 164 -12.74 -10.98 -6.70
CA ALA A 164 -13.20 -9.71 -6.13
C ALA A 164 -12.16 -8.59 -6.31
N VAL A 165 -10.87 -8.85 -6.07
CA VAL A 165 -9.78 -7.88 -6.34
C VAL A 165 -9.75 -7.48 -7.82
N ALA A 166 -9.90 -8.43 -8.74
CA ALA A 166 -9.95 -8.15 -10.17
C ALA A 166 -11.13 -7.24 -10.53
N PHE A 167 -12.32 -7.51 -9.99
CA PHE A 167 -13.49 -6.63 -10.18
C PHE A 167 -13.26 -5.25 -9.58
N LEU A 168 -12.70 -5.15 -8.38
CA LEU A 168 -12.38 -3.86 -7.75
C LEU A 168 -11.36 -3.08 -8.59
N ALA A 169 -10.35 -3.75 -9.17
CA ALA A 169 -9.38 -3.11 -10.07
C ALA A 169 -10.07 -2.57 -11.34
N ILE A 170 -11.02 -3.31 -11.91
CA ILE A 170 -11.85 -2.84 -13.04
C ILE A 170 -12.69 -1.63 -12.61
N PHE A 171 -13.35 -1.68 -11.46
CA PHE A 171 -14.12 -0.53 -10.94
C PHE A 171 -13.24 0.68 -10.67
N GLY A 172 -12.04 0.48 -10.11
CA GLY A 172 -11.06 1.54 -9.89
C GLY A 172 -10.60 2.17 -11.20
N TRP A 173 -10.40 1.34 -12.24
CA TRP A 173 -10.10 1.81 -13.59
C TRP A 173 -11.26 2.64 -14.15
N ILE A 174 -12.50 2.13 -14.12
CA ILE A 174 -13.69 2.85 -14.61
C ILE A 174 -13.82 4.19 -13.87
N ALA A 175 -13.80 4.17 -12.55
CA ALA A 175 -13.96 5.35 -11.72
C ALA A 175 -12.87 6.41 -11.97
N ARG A 176 -11.63 6.00 -12.23
CA ARG A 176 -10.56 6.94 -12.60
C ARG A 176 -10.89 7.67 -13.90
N HIS A 177 -11.45 6.98 -14.89
CA HIS A 177 -11.75 7.54 -16.20
C HIS A 177 -13.07 8.32 -16.22
N THR A 178 -14.03 7.99 -15.35
CA THR A 178 -15.33 8.68 -15.26
C THR A 178 -15.36 9.81 -14.23
N LEU A 179 -14.72 9.64 -13.07
CA LEU A 179 -14.74 10.57 -11.93
C LEU A 179 -13.42 11.36 -11.76
N GLN A 180 -12.47 11.21 -12.68
CA GLN A 180 -11.15 11.87 -12.65
C GLN A 180 -10.29 11.55 -11.40
N GLY A 181 -10.56 10.46 -10.70
CA GLY A 181 -9.80 10.03 -9.52
C GLY A 181 -10.05 8.56 -9.16
N ILE A 182 -9.08 7.92 -8.50
CA ILE A 182 -9.27 6.56 -7.98
C ILE A 182 -10.07 6.66 -6.67
N PRO A 183 -11.17 5.91 -6.49
CA PRO A 183 -11.92 5.92 -5.26
C PRO A 183 -11.05 5.40 -4.11
N ILE A 184 -10.69 6.31 -3.21
CA ILE A 184 -9.77 6.03 -2.09
C ILE A 184 -10.29 4.89 -1.20
N PHE A 185 -11.61 4.73 -1.10
CA PHE A 185 -12.24 3.63 -0.40
C PHE A 185 -11.96 2.25 -1.03
N LEU A 186 -11.99 2.13 -2.36
CA LEU A 186 -11.65 0.86 -3.03
C LEU A 186 -10.19 0.49 -2.75
N ALA A 187 -9.29 1.48 -2.73
CA ALA A 187 -7.91 1.24 -2.33
C ALA A 187 -7.82 0.73 -0.88
N ALA A 188 -8.63 1.25 0.05
CA ALA A 188 -8.66 0.77 1.44
C ALA A 188 -9.13 -0.69 1.55
N LEU A 189 -10.13 -1.09 0.76
CA LEU A 189 -10.58 -2.48 0.70
C LEU A 189 -9.50 -3.42 0.16
N VAL A 190 -8.83 -3.06 -0.93
CA VAL A 190 -7.80 -3.92 -1.54
C VAL A 190 -6.50 -3.91 -0.71
N THR A 191 -6.19 -2.82 0.01
CA THR A 191 -4.97 -2.73 0.83
C THR A 191 -5.14 -3.33 2.22
N ILE A 192 -6.32 -3.25 2.82
CA ILE A 192 -6.53 -3.69 4.20
C ILE A 192 -7.59 -4.79 4.27
N GLY A 193 -8.79 -4.51 3.78
CA GLY A 193 -9.97 -5.36 4.01
C GLY A 193 -9.82 -6.78 3.45
N LEU A 194 -9.61 -6.91 2.14
CA LEU A 194 -9.47 -8.22 1.48
C LEU A 194 -8.22 -8.99 1.94
N PRO A 195 -7.03 -8.36 2.05
CA PRO A 195 -5.84 -8.96 2.63
C PRO A 195 -6.09 -9.62 3.99
N TRP A 196 -6.72 -8.86 4.88
CA TRP A 196 -7.05 -9.30 6.23
C TRP A 196 -8.05 -10.46 6.18
N LEU A 197 -9.13 -10.32 5.42
CA LEU A 197 -10.18 -11.31 5.28
C LEU A 197 -9.64 -12.67 4.80
N LEU A 198 -8.77 -12.64 3.78
CA LEU A 198 -8.18 -13.86 3.23
C LEU A 198 -7.37 -14.59 4.30
N LEU A 199 -6.39 -13.91 4.92
CA LEU A 199 -5.47 -14.57 5.84
C LEU A 199 -6.17 -14.94 7.15
N MET A 200 -7.13 -14.15 7.61
CA MET A 200 -7.97 -14.50 8.75
C MET A 200 -8.73 -15.80 8.49
N ARG A 201 -9.40 -15.94 7.34
CA ARG A 201 -10.18 -17.15 7.02
C ARG A 201 -9.32 -18.39 6.80
N GLN A 202 -8.18 -18.24 6.12
CA GLN A 202 -7.29 -19.36 5.84
C GLN A 202 -6.63 -19.95 7.09
N MET A 203 -6.44 -19.11 8.10
CA MET A 203 -5.70 -19.48 9.30
C MET A 203 -6.62 -19.75 10.49
N ARG A 204 -7.92 -19.48 10.38
CA ARG A 204 -8.84 -19.57 11.52
C ARG A 204 -9.08 -21.01 11.97
N PRO A 205 -9.04 -21.29 13.27
CA PRO A 205 -9.53 -22.56 13.79
C PRO A 205 -11.05 -22.68 13.61
N ASP A 206 -11.50 -23.91 13.37
CA ASP A 206 -12.92 -24.24 13.22
C ASP A 206 -13.73 -23.86 14.47
N GLY A 207 -14.86 -23.18 14.29
CA GLY A 207 -15.80 -22.85 15.36
C GLY A 207 -15.59 -21.49 16.06
N ALA A 208 -14.52 -20.74 15.78
CA ALA A 208 -14.34 -19.39 16.33
C ALA A 208 -15.40 -18.39 15.78
N GLY A 209 -15.68 -17.27 16.46
CA GLY A 209 -16.58 -16.22 15.95
C GLY A 209 -15.87 -15.27 14.97
N GLU A 210 -16.43 -15.02 13.77
CA GLU A 210 -15.77 -14.15 12.75
C GLU A 210 -15.95 -12.66 13.03
N TRP A 211 -17.07 -12.31 13.64
CA TRP A 211 -17.52 -10.94 13.75
C TRP A 211 -16.51 -9.99 14.43
N PRO A 212 -15.73 -10.39 15.47
CA PRO A 212 -14.79 -9.46 16.10
C PRO A 212 -13.66 -9.10 15.14
N ALA A 213 -13.09 -10.09 14.45
CA ALA A 213 -11.97 -9.89 13.54
C ALA A 213 -12.41 -9.14 12.28
N LEU A 214 -13.63 -9.41 11.78
CA LEU A 214 -14.23 -8.62 10.69
C LEU A 214 -14.50 -7.17 11.10
N SER A 215 -14.99 -6.95 12.33
CA SER A 215 -15.23 -5.60 12.85
C SER A 215 -13.94 -4.82 13.02
N LEU A 216 -12.88 -5.47 13.50
CA LEU A 216 -11.55 -4.87 13.61
C LEU A 216 -10.99 -4.52 12.24
N ALA A 217 -11.09 -5.42 11.27
CA ALA A 217 -10.69 -5.17 9.88
C ALA A 217 -11.46 -3.99 9.28
N ALA A 218 -12.77 -3.90 9.52
CA ALA A 218 -13.60 -2.78 9.07
C ALA A 218 -13.15 -1.44 9.68
N CYS A 219 -12.81 -1.41 10.98
CA CYS A 219 -12.25 -0.22 11.62
C CYS A 219 -10.92 0.19 10.95
N TRP A 220 -10.04 -0.76 10.65
CA TRP A 220 -8.77 -0.45 9.98
C TRP A 220 -8.91 -0.06 8.50
N VAL A 221 -9.91 -0.58 7.80
CA VAL A 221 -10.29 -0.08 6.45
C VAL A 221 -10.72 1.38 6.54
N LEU A 222 -11.56 1.72 7.52
CA LEU A 222 -12.01 3.09 7.75
C LEU A 222 -10.83 4.01 8.13
N HIS A 223 -9.94 3.55 9.00
CA HIS A 223 -8.73 4.26 9.39
C HIS A 223 -7.82 4.53 8.18
N TYR A 224 -7.53 3.51 7.38
CA TYR A 224 -6.67 3.65 6.19
C TYR A 224 -7.31 4.57 5.14
N TRP A 225 -8.63 4.54 5.01
CA TRP A 225 -9.37 5.50 4.18
C TRP A 225 -9.21 6.93 4.71
N GLY A 226 -9.30 7.14 6.02
CA GLY A 226 -9.00 8.42 6.67
C GLY A 226 -7.56 8.89 6.43
N GLU A 227 -6.57 8.02 6.66
CA GLU A 227 -5.14 8.30 6.43
C GLU A 227 -4.89 8.78 4.99
N THR A 228 -5.37 8.02 4.01
CA THR A 228 -5.13 8.31 2.60
C THR A 228 -5.76 9.63 2.16
N ARG A 229 -6.94 9.97 2.68
CA ARG A 229 -7.54 11.30 2.49
C ARG A 229 -6.72 12.40 3.15
N MET A 230 -6.25 12.19 4.37
CA MET A 230 -5.43 13.16 5.11
C MET A 230 -4.12 13.47 4.40
N LEU A 231 -3.47 12.45 3.82
CA LEU A 231 -2.25 12.61 3.04
C LEU A 231 -2.47 13.39 1.74
N ALA A 232 -3.67 13.28 1.14
CA ALA A 232 -4.04 14.05 -0.04
C ALA A 232 -4.43 15.50 0.32
N ALA A 233 -5.11 15.70 1.45
CA ALA A 233 -5.60 16.98 1.94
C ALA A 233 -5.42 17.10 3.47
N PRO A 234 -4.34 17.76 3.96
CA PRO A 234 -3.96 17.78 5.39
C PRO A 234 -4.95 18.45 6.36
N ARG A 235 -6.04 19.05 5.86
CA ARG A 235 -7.08 19.72 6.66
C ARG A 235 -8.48 19.17 6.35
N ASP A 236 -8.57 17.98 5.78
CA ASP A 236 -9.85 17.34 5.47
C ASP A 236 -10.56 16.90 6.77
N THR A 237 -11.68 17.54 7.08
CA THR A 237 -12.50 17.23 8.26
C THR A 237 -13.12 15.85 8.19
N VAL A 238 -13.45 15.37 6.99
CA VAL A 238 -13.96 14.01 6.78
C VAL A 238 -12.85 13.01 7.10
N ALA A 239 -11.62 13.27 6.68
CA ALA A 239 -10.48 12.41 7.01
C ALA A 239 -10.26 12.31 8.53
N MET A 240 -10.36 13.44 9.26
CA MET A 240 -10.26 13.45 10.73
C MET A 240 -11.40 12.65 11.39
N ALA A 241 -12.63 12.82 10.91
CA ALA A 241 -13.78 12.09 11.43
C ALA A 241 -13.64 10.56 11.20
N LEU A 242 -13.17 10.14 10.02
CA LEU A 242 -12.94 8.73 9.72
C LEU A 242 -11.88 8.12 10.65
N LEU A 243 -10.77 8.82 10.88
CA LEU A 243 -9.74 8.40 11.84
C LEU A 243 -10.33 8.28 13.26
N ALA A 244 -11.06 9.30 13.73
CA ALA A 244 -11.69 9.29 15.05
C ALA A 244 -12.65 8.10 15.24
N ILE A 245 -13.56 7.90 14.28
CA ILE A 245 -14.55 6.82 14.36
C ILE A 245 -13.85 5.46 14.33
N ALA A 246 -12.82 5.30 13.49
CA ALA A 246 -12.06 4.06 13.42
C ALA A 246 -11.35 3.74 14.74
N GLU A 247 -10.62 4.70 15.31
CA GLU A 247 -9.86 4.49 16.55
C GLU A 247 -10.78 4.28 17.76
N ILE A 248 -11.90 5.02 17.85
CA ILE A 248 -12.94 4.78 18.87
C ILE A 248 -13.53 3.38 18.68
N GLY A 249 -13.79 2.96 17.44
CA GLY A 249 -14.29 1.62 17.11
C GLY A 249 -13.35 0.52 17.54
N VAL A 250 -12.04 0.66 17.28
CA VAL A 250 -11.01 -0.27 17.77
C VAL A 250 -11.04 -0.36 19.30
N CYS A 251 -11.07 0.79 19.99
CA CYS A 251 -11.12 0.84 21.45
C CYS A 251 -12.39 0.19 22.00
N ALA A 252 -13.57 0.52 21.45
CA ALA A 252 -14.85 -0.03 21.86
C ALA A 252 -14.92 -1.55 21.66
N LEU A 253 -14.37 -2.04 20.55
CA LEU A 253 -14.28 -3.48 20.28
C LEU A 253 -13.40 -4.19 21.32
N LEU A 254 -12.22 -3.65 21.64
CA LEU A 254 -11.33 -4.26 22.64
C LEU A 254 -11.91 -4.21 24.07
N ILE A 255 -12.71 -3.19 24.39
CA ILE A 255 -13.49 -3.16 25.63
C ILE A 255 -14.52 -4.30 25.63
N PHE A 256 -15.26 -4.45 24.53
CA PHE A 256 -16.29 -5.49 24.41
C PHE A 256 -15.71 -6.90 24.55
N VAL A 257 -14.55 -7.15 23.95
CA VAL A 257 -13.86 -8.45 23.99
C VAL A 257 -12.96 -8.58 25.24
N GLN A 258 -13.06 -7.64 26.19
CA GLN A 258 -12.38 -7.69 27.49
C GLN A 258 -10.84 -7.80 27.41
N ALA A 259 -10.20 -6.99 26.56
CA ALA A 259 -8.75 -6.91 26.41
C ALA A 259 -8.13 -5.61 27.01
N PRO A 260 -8.25 -5.35 28.32
CA PRO A 260 -7.97 -4.02 28.91
C PRO A 260 -6.49 -3.63 28.93
N LEU A 261 -5.57 -4.60 29.07
CA LEU A 261 -4.12 -4.31 29.07
C LEU A 261 -3.66 -3.82 27.70
N TRP A 262 -4.13 -4.46 26.63
CA TRP A 262 -3.83 -4.07 25.25
C TRP A 262 -4.42 -2.72 24.88
N LEU A 263 -5.65 -2.44 25.36
CA LEU A 263 -6.32 -1.16 25.16
C LEU A 263 -5.47 0.02 25.62
N ALA A 264 -4.86 -0.06 26.81
CA ALA A 264 -4.01 1.02 27.34
C ALA A 264 -2.81 1.32 26.42
N ILE A 265 -2.16 0.28 25.89
CA ILE A 265 -1.03 0.43 24.96
C ILE A 265 -1.52 1.04 23.64
N ILE A 266 -2.65 0.59 23.12
CA ILE A 266 -3.21 1.08 21.85
C ILE A 266 -3.61 2.56 21.93
N ILE A 267 -4.22 2.97 23.05
CA ILE A 267 -4.54 4.39 23.31
C ILE A 267 -3.26 5.23 23.30
N LEU A 268 -2.17 4.75 23.91
CA LEU A 268 -0.88 5.45 23.90
C LEU A 268 -0.31 5.60 22.48
N LEU A 269 -0.55 4.63 21.59
CA LEU A 269 -0.11 4.68 20.19
C LEU A 269 -0.95 5.62 19.33
N PHE A 270 -2.23 5.82 19.67
CA PHE A 270 -3.08 6.81 19.00
C PHE A 270 -2.83 8.24 19.48
N LEU A 271 -2.33 8.42 20.71
CA LEU A 271 -2.10 9.74 21.31
C LEU A 271 -1.26 10.70 20.44
N PRO A 272 -0.13 10.30 19.82
CA PRO A 272 0.65 11.18 18.96
C PRO A 272 -0.15 11.77 17.79
N THR A 273 -1.07 10.99 17.21
CA THR A 273 -1.96 11.43 16.13
C THR A 273 -2.77 12.65 16.58
N TRP A 274 -3.43 12.54 17.74
CA TRP A 274 -4.31 13.59 18.26
C TRP A 274 -3.55 14.78 18.82
N LEU A 275 -2.36 14.57 19.38
CA LEU A 275 -1.47 15.67 19.76
C LEU A 275 -1.08 16.50 18.54
N MET A 276 -0.76 15.86 17.42
CA MET A 276 -0.44 16.55 16.17
C MET A 276 -1.65 17.30 15.61
N VAL A 277 -2.85 16.70 15.64
CA VAL A 277 -4.10 17.38 15.24
C VAL A 277 -4.35 18.61 16.12
N ALA A 278 -4.24 18.47 17.44
CA ALA A 278 -4.47 19.56 18.39
C ALA A 278 -3.47 20.71 18.21
N GLN A 279 -2.22 20.41 17.84
CA GLN A 279 -1.20 21.39 17.53
C GLN A 279 -1.36 22.02 16.12
N GLY A 280 -2.34 21.59 15.34
CA GLY A 280 -2.52 22.01 13.95
C GLY A 280 -1.40 21.56 13.01
N ALA A 281 -0.62 20.57 13.43
CA ALA A 281 0.52 20.04 12.69
C ALA A 281 0.08 18.90 11.73
N SER A 282 0.86 18.66 10.68
CA SER A 282 0.52 17.66 9.67
C SER A 282 0.62 16.24 10.22
N VAL A 283 -0.50 15.53 10.28
CA VAL A 283 -0.63 14.10 10.56
C VAL A 283 -0.26 13.30 9.30
N GLY A 284 1.02 13.32 8.95
CA GLY A 284 1.54 12.70 7.74
C GLY A 284 2.26 11.38 8.01
N ARG A 285 3.25 11.08 7.17
CA ARG A 285 4.09 9.87 7.23
C ARG A 285 4.73 9.57 8.60
N ARG A 286 4.86 10.57 9.48
CA ARG A 286 5.44 10.42 10.83
C ARG A 286 4.62 9.49 11.73
N MET A 287 3.31 9.37 11.50
CA MET A 287 2.42 8.55 12.34
C MET A 287 2.33 7.10 11.86
N GLN A 288 2.77 6.80 10.63
CA GLN A 288 2.73 5.45 10.04
C GLN A 288 3.28 4.33 10.95
N PRO A 289 4.46 4.45 11.62
CA PRO A 289 4.94 3.40 12.50
C PRO A 289 4.02 3.17 13.71
N PHE A 290 3.42 4.24 14.26
CA PHE A 290 2.49 4.13 15.39
C PHE A 290 1.19 3.45 14.97
N TRP A 291 0.65 3.81 13.81
CA TRP A 291 -0.55 3.18 13.24
C TRP A 291 -0.31 1.71 12.89
N LEU A 292 0.83 1.38 12.28
CA LEU A 292 1.17 -0.01 11.99
C LEU A 292 1.27 -0.84 13.27
N LEU A 293 1.93 -0.30 14.31
CA LEU A 293 2.08 -1.00 15.57
C LEU A 293 0.72 -1.16 16.27
N ALA A 294 -0.14 -0.14 16.24
CA ALA A 294 -1.51 -0.24 16.74
C ALA A 294 -2.35 -1.28 15.96
N LEU A 295 -2.18 -1.37 14.65
CA LEU A 295 -2.84 -2.38 13.80
C LEU A 295 -2.43 -3.80 14.20
N LEU A 296 -1.12 -4.06 14.32
CA LEU A 296 -0.62 -5.37 14.69
C LEU A 296 -0.97 -5.74 16.14
N LEU A 297 -0.87 -4.80 17.08
CA LEU A 297 -1.19 -5.04 18.48
C LEU A 297 -2.69 -5.22 18.71
N SER A 298 -3.56 -4.46 18.05
CA SER A 298 -5.01 -4.66 18.15
C SER A 298 -5.44 -6.02 17.60
N ALA A 299 -4.82 -6.45 16.49
CA ALA A 299 -5.05 -7.78 15.94
C ALA A 299 -4.55 -8.90 16.87
N LEU A 300 -3.34 -8.77 17.40
CA LEU A 300 -2.78 -9.72 18.37
C LEU A 300 -3.64 -9.79 19.64
N ALA A 301 -4.05 -8.64 20.17
CA ALA A 301 -4.91 -8.54 21.35
C ALA A 301 -6.21 -9.32 21.13
N LEU A 302 -6.82 -9.16 19.96
CA LEU A 302 -8.02 -9.90 19.61
C LEU A 302 -7.75 -11.40 19.47
N GLY A 303 -6.67 -11.80 18.81
CA GLY A 303 -6.31 -13.21 18.68
C GLY A 303 -6.08 -13.93 20.00
N GLN A 304 -5.67 -13.22 21.06
CA GLN A 304 -5.48 -13.78 22.40
C GLN A 304 -6.78 -13.99 23.19
N THR A 305 -7.91 -13.49 22.68
CA THR A 305 -9.23 -13.60 23.33
C THR A 305 -10.11 -14.68 22.71
N ILE A 306 -9.65 -15.30 21.62
CA ILE A 306 -10.27 -16.43 20.92
C ILE A 306 -9.65 -17.72 21.45
#